data_AF-A0A6J5DFE4-F1
#
_entry.id   AF-A0A6J5DFE4-F1
#
_cell.length_a   1.000
_cell.length_b   1.000
_cell.length_c   1.000
_cell.angle_alpha   90.00
_cell.angle_beta   90.00
_cell.angle_gamma   90.00
#
_symmetry.space_group_name_H-M   'P 1'
#
loop_
_entity.id
_entity.type
_entity.pdbx_description
1 polymer ?
#
loop_
_entity_poly.entity_id
_entity_poly.type
_entity_poly.pdbx_seq_one_letter_code
_entity_poly.pdbx_strand_id
1 'polypeptide(L)' 'MAFDHRGFRVTVDTAPDASGTQWHCEATIEGIEERTRQAHIPGVELTFPRLKIDVLMAMSMVEHKAVSSIDEWHTAH' A
#
# COMPACT_ATOMS: atom_id res chain seq x y z
N MET A 1 3.28 5.50 7.23
CA MET A 1 2.96 6.78 6.53
C MET A 1 1.53 6.67 6.03
N ALA A 2 0.77 7.76 5.96
CA ALA A 2 -0.58 7.72 5.38
C ALA A 2 -0.79 8.89 4.41
N PHE A 3 -1.57 8.66 3.35
CA PHE A 3 -1.96 9.68 2.37
C PHE A 3 -3.34 9.38 1.79
N ASP A 4 -3.96 10.39 1.18
CA ASP A 4 -5.28 10.27 0.55
C ASP A 4 -5.16 10.26 -0.96
N HIS A 5 -5.93 9.39 -1.62
CA HIS A 5 -5.99 9.28 -3.07
C HIS A 5 -7.40 8.88 -3.53
N ARG A 6 -8.04 9.70 -4.38
CA ARG A 6 -9.37 9.45 -4.98
C ARG A 6 -10.46 8.97 -4.00
N GLY A 7 -10.52 9.58 -2.82
CA GLY A 7 -11.51 9.22 -1.78
C GLY A 7 -11.16 7.96 -0.99
N PHE A 8 -9.93 7.44 -1.11
CA PHE A 8 -9.37 6.40 -0.27
C PHE A 8 -8.23 6.96 0.57
N ARG A 9 -8.07 6.45 1.79
CA ARG A 9 -6.88 6.60 2.61
C ARG A 9 -6.01 5.38 2.45
N VAL A 10 -4.76 5.61 2.09
CA VAL A 10 -3.72 4.58 2.02
C VAL A 10 -2.83 4.75 3.24
N THR A 11 -2.72 3.70 4.05
CA THR A 11 -1.77 3.66 5.17
C THR A 11 -0.71 2.62 4.87
N VAL A 12 0.54 3.08 4.76
CA VAL A 12 1.71 2.26 4.46
C VAL A 12 2.51 2.03 5.73
N ASP A 13 2.69 0.77 6.08
CA ASP A 13 3.51 0.34 7.20
C ASP A 13 4.70 -0.47 6.69
N THR A 14 5.83 -0.36 7.40
CA THR A 14 7.04 -1.06 7.03
C THR A 14 7.78 -1.50 8.27
N ALA A 15 8.06 -2.80 8.35
CA ALA A 15 8.76 -3.41 9.47
C ALA A 15 9.82 -4.39 8.95
N PRO A 16 10.93 -4.58 9.66
CA PRO A 16 11.79 -5.73 9.43
C PRO A 16 11.05 -7.03 9.73
N ASP A 17 11.38 -8.09 8.99
CA ASP A 17 10.96 -9.44 9.32
C ASP A 17 11.62 -9.94 10.62
N ALA A 18 11.13 -11.07 11.14
CA ALA A 18 11.65 -11.65 12.39
C ALA A 18 13.14 -12.01 12.32
N SER A 19 13.67 -12.29 11.11
CA SER A 19 15.10 -12.58 10.91
C SER A 19 15.95 -11.33 10.64
N GLY A 20 15.33 -10.16 10.45
CA GLY A 20 16.01 -8.91 10.09
C GLY A 20 16.66 -8.93 8.71
N THR A 21 16.28 -9.85 7.82
CA THR A 21 16.82 -10.00 6.47
C THR A 21 15.93 -9.39 5.39
N GLN A 22 14.64 -9.21 5.69
CA GLN A 22 13.63 -8.68 4.78
C GLN A 22 12.91 -7.48 5.37
N TRP A 23 12.42 -6.62 4.49
CA TRP A 23 11.41 -5.62 4.77
C TRP A 23 10.05 -6.22 4.47
N HIS A 24 9.14 -6.20 5.44
CA HIS A 24 7.71 -6.38 5.25
C HIS A 24 7.11 -5.00 5.07
N CYS A 25 6.52 -4.76 3.91
CA CYS A 25 5.85 -3.52 3.60
C CYS A 25 4.39 -3.83 3.28
N GLU A 26 3.48 -3.18 4.00
CA GLU A 26 2.05 -3.32 3.79
C GLU A 26 1.43 -1.97 3.49
N ALA A 27 0.39 -1.94 2.66
CA ALA A 27 -0.49 -0.82 2.49
C ALA A 27 -1.94 -1.24 2.68
N THR A 28 -2.60 -0.66 3.67
CA THR A 28 -4.04 -0.76 3.85
C THR A 28 -4.73 0.35 3.04
N ILE A 29 -5.85 0.01 2.42
CA ILE A 29 -6.62 0.93 1.57
C ILE A 29 -8.03 0.99 2.14
N GLU A 30 -8.42 2.16 2.64
CA GLU A 30 -9.70 2.38 3.31
C GLU A 30 -10.49 3.48 2.61
N GLY A 31 -11.74 3.21 2.24
CA GLY A 31 -12.62 4.22 1.68
C GLY A 31 -13.04 5.26 2.71
N ILE A 32 -12.75 6.54 2.47
CA ILE A 32 -13.08 7.64 3.40
C ILE A 32 -14.32 8.45 2.99
N GLU A 33 -14.84 8.24 1.78
CA GLU A 33 -16.03 8.92 1.25
C GLU A 33 -17.21 7.95 1.14
N GLU A 34 -18.43 8.47 0.98
CA GLU A 34 -19.64 7.63 0.89
C GLU A 34 -19.58 6.64 -0.28
N ARG A 35 -19.04 7.07 -1.43
CA ARG A 35 -18.88 6.21 -2.63
C ARG A 35 -17.82 5.13 -2.44
N THR A 36 -16.76 5.43 -1.70
CA THR A 36 -15.58 4.56 -1.55
C THR A 36 -15.62 3.70 -0.29
N ARG A 37 -16.43 4.06 0.73
CA ARG A 37 -16.60 3.28 1.97
C ARG A 37 -17.07 1.85 1.75
N GLN A 38 -17.84 1.61 0.70
CA GLN A 38 -18.31 0.27 0.35
C GLN A 38 -17.36 -0.45 -0.61
N ALA A 39 -16.34 0.25 -1.12
CA ALA A 39 -15.36 -0.34 -2.01
C ALA A 39 -14.41 -1.24 -1.22
N HIS A 40 -14.32 -2.49 -1.64
CA HIS A 40 -13.40 -3.45 -1.07
C HIS A 40 -12.19 -3.59 -1.99
N ILE A 41 -11.15 -2.80 -1.73
CA ILE A 41 -9.86 -2.92 -2.41
C ILE A 41 -8.93 -3.71 -1.47
N PRO A 42 -8.39 -4.85 -1.91
CA PRO A 42 -7.46 -5.60 -1.08
C PRO A 42 -6.21 -4.75 -0.79
N GLY A 43 -5.74 -4.81 0.45
CA GLY A 43 -4.46 -4.21 0.82
C GLY A 43 -3.31 -4.83 0.03
N VAL A 44 -2.22 -4.08 -0.07
CA VAL A 44 -0.99 -4.53 -0.74
C VAL A 44 -0.02 -5.02 0.31
N GLU A 45 0.45 -6.26 0.19
CA GLU A 45 1.53 -6.79 1.02
C GLU A 45 2.70 -7.21 0.12
N LEU A 46 3.90 -6.73 0.43
CA LEU A 46 5.12 -7.03 -0.30
C LEU A 46 6.29 -7.25 0.67
N THR A 47 7.12 -8.24 0.34
CA THR A 47 8.36 -8.51 1.07
C THR A 47 9.57 -8.29 0.17
N PHE A 48 10.58 -7.61 0.71
CA PHE A 48 11.79 -7.30 -0.03
C PHE A 48 13.06 -7.64 0.75
N PRO A 49 14.08 -8.25 0.13
CA PRO A 49 15.37 -8.44 0.79
C PRO A 49 16.06 -7.10 1.10
N ARG A 50 16.45 -6.87 2.36
CA ARG A 50 17.10 -5.61 2.79
C ARG A 50 18.43 -5.36 2.09
N LEU A 51 19.11 -6.42 1.64
CA LEU A 51 20.37 -6.33 0.91
C LEU A 51 20.20 -5.87 -0.55
N LYS A 52 18.97 -5.91 -1.08
CA LYS A 52 18.70 -5.62 -2.50
C LYS A 52 17.94 -4.31 -2.72
N ILE A 53 17.24 -3.81 -1.71
CA ILE A 53 16.43 -2.60 -1.82
C ILE A 53 16.57 -1.76 -0.55
N ASP A 54 16.65 -0.44 -0.74
CA ASP A 54 16.53 0.50 0.35
C ASP A 54 15.06 0.61 0.83
N VAL A 55 14.86 0.92 2.10
CA VAL A 55 13.53 1.02 2.72
C VAL A 55 12.63 2.05 2.02
N LEU A 56 13.18 3.17 1.56
CA LEU A 56 12.41 4.20 0.86
C LEU A 56 11.94 3.71 -0.51
N MET A 57 12.77 2.93 -1.21
CA MET A 57 12.35 2.31 -2.47
C MET A 57 11.28 1.24 -2.26
N ALA A 58 11.41 0.44 -1.20
CA ALA A 58 10.40 -0.56 -0.84
C ALA A 58 9.03 0.09 -0.54
N MET A 59 9.03 1.17 0.26
CA MET A 59 7.83 1.95 0.54
C MET A 59 7.23 2.55 -0.74
N SER A 60 8.05 3.18 -1.58
CA SER A 60 7.58 3.78 -2.84
C SER A 60 6.94 2.76 -3.80
N MET A 61 7.47 1.53 -3.85
CA MET A 61 6.86 0.45 -4.65
C MET A 61 5.48 0.04 -4.11
N VAL A 62 5.34 -0.04 -2.78
CA VAL A 62 4.07 -0.40 -2.13
C VAL A 62 3.03 0.70 -2.33
N GLU A 63 3.43 1.97 -2.19
CA GLU A 63 2.60 3.14 -2.49
C GLU A 63 2.09 3.12 -3.92
N HIS A 64 2.99 2.94 -4.90
CA HIS A 64 2.62 2.90 -6.30
C HIS A 64 1.65 1.76 -6.61
N LYS A 65 1.84 0.59 -5.98
CA LYS A 65 0.94 -0.55 -6.17
C LYS A 65 -0.44 -0.28 -5.55
N ALA A 66 -0.52 0.35 -4.38
CA ALA A 66 -1.78 0.74 -3.76
C ALA A 66 -2.54 1.76 -4.62
N VAL A 67 -1.84 2.77 -5.15
CA VAL A 67 -2.40 3.75 -6.08
C VAL A 67 -2.92 3.09 -7.35
N SER A 68 -2.16 2.15 -7.94
CA SER A 68 -2.59 1.39 -9.12
C SER A 68 -3.88 0.62 -8.84
N SER A 69 -3.99 -0.05 -7.69
CA SER A 69 -5.22 -0.77 -7.31
C SER A 69 -6.43 0.15 -7.14
N ILE A 70 -6.24 1.36 -6.59
CA ILE A 70 -7.29 2.37 -6.49
C ILE A 70 -7.69 2.87 -7.88
N ASP A 71 -6.72 3.14 -8.75
CA ASP A 71 -6.97 3.66 -10.09
C ASP A 71 -7.68 2.62 -10.98
N GLU A 72 -7.32 1.35 -10.87
CA GLU A 72 -8.01 0.22 -11.52
C GLU A 72 -9.46 0.14 -11.05
N TRP A 73 -9.69 0.16 -9.72
CA TRP A 73 -11.04 0.12 -9.17
C TRP A 73 -11.89 1.31 -9.65
N HIS A 74 -11.31 2.52 -9.61
CA HIS A 74 -11.98 3.75 -10.03
C HIS A 74 -12.24 3.79 -11.55
N THR A 75 -11.46 3.08 -12.36
CA THR A 75 -11.72 2.99 -13.81
C THR A 75 -12.85 2.01 -14.11
N ALA A 76 -13.06 1.02 -13.24
CA ALA A 76 -14.10 0.00 -13.38
C ALA A 76 -15.48 0.42 -12.83
N HIS A 77 -15.58 1.50 -12.03
CA HIS A 77 -16.80 1.92 -11.32
C HIS A 77 -17.08 3.43 -11.42
#